data_AF-A0A8J1TBT3-F1
#
_entry.id   AF-A0A8J1TBT3-F1
#
_cell.length_a   1.000
_cell.length_b   1.000
_cell.length_c   1.000
_cell.angle_alpha   90.00
_cell.angle_beta   90.00
_cell.angle_gamma   90.00
#
_symmetry.space_group_name_H-M   'P 1'
#
loop_
_entity.id
_entity.type
_entity.pdbx_description
1 polymer ?
#
loop_
_entity_poly.entity_id
_entity_poly.type
_entity_poly.pdbx_seq_one_letter_code
_entity_poly.pdbx_strand_id
1 'polypeptide(L)'
;RPTVWQDYQAGKTNSLGISSETPMVWTTNDPNDASYHPLNIYGPNYWLLDVLVRCETLAEENGYLILKGKVQKGTVSQLESGFEHESQCSGSYGATYSLPFPMTDRHFVVCGKINVMEFGSGICQIDNF
;
A
#
# COMPACT_ATOMS: atom_id res chain seq x y z
N ARG A 1 13.59 1.65 4.04
CA ARG A 1 12.34 2.43 4.19
C ARG A 1 11.32 1.81 3.25
N PRO A 2 10.30 1.09 3.72
CA PRO A 2 9.19 0.71 2.85
C PRO A 2 8.29 1.91 2.59
N THR A 3 8.07 2.22 1.32
CA THR A 3 7.00 3.11 0.89
C THR A 3 5.90 2.23 0.31
N VAL A 4 4.68 2.42 0.80
CA VAL A 4 3.49 1.68 0.41
C VAL A 4 2.53 2.65 -0.25
N TRP A 5 2.14 2.34 -1.47
CA TRP A 5 1.13 3.04 -2.25
C TRP A 5 -0.10 2.17 -2.30
N GLN A 6 -1.24 2.76 -1.99
CA GLN A 6 -2.54 2.13 -2.20
C GLN A 6 -3.32 2.99 -3.20
N ASP A 7 -3.63 2.44 -4.37
CA ASP A 7 -4.53 3.08 -5.33
C ASP A 7 -5.95 3.09 -4.74
N TYR A 8 -6.64 4.24 -4.74
CA TYR A 8 -8.05 4.30 -4.41
C TYR A 8 -8.77 5.37 -5.21
N GLN A 9 -9.84 4.99 -5.90
CA GLN A 9 -10.64 5.88 -6.77
C GLN A 9 -11.77 6.65 -6.05
N ALA A 10 -11.70 6.98 -4.75
CA ALA A 10 -12.77 7.80 -4.11
C ALA A 10 -12.43 8.61 -2.84
N GLY A 11 -11.78 9.78 -2.97
CA GLY A 11 -12.06 10.94 -2.10
C GLY A 11 -11.27 11.08 -0.78
N LYS A 12 -11.00 12.33 -0.39
CA LYS A 12 -10.11 12.75 0.72
C LYS A 12 -10.81 12.67 2.09
N THR A 13 -10.20 12.05 3.10
CA THR A 13 -10.66 12.15 4.51
C THR A 13 -9.49 12.26 5.48
N ASN A 14 -9.57 13.23 6.40
CA ASN A 14 -8.69 13.38 7.55
C ASN A 14 -9.50 13.21 8.85
N SER A 15 -9.04 12.35 9.75
CA SER A 15 -9.53 12.35 11.14
C SER A 15 -8.36 12.23 12.10
N LEU A 16 -8.20 13.26 12.94
CA LEU A 16 -7.30 13.29 14.08
C LEU A 16 -8.04 12.68 15.28
N GLY A 17 -7.72 11.44 15.61
CA GLY A 17 -8.09 10.72 16.82
C GLY A 17 -7.05 9.62 17.02
N ILE A 18 -6.77 9.20 18.26
CA ILE A 18 -5.83 8.09 18.51
C ILE A 18 -6.35 6.90 17.72
N SER A 19 -5.66 6.59 16.63
CA SER A 19 -6.06 5.61 15.64
C SER A 19 -5.16 4.39 15.80
N SER A 20 -5.75 3.21 15.91
CA SER A 20 -5.04 1.95 15.70
C SER A 20 -4.61 1.77 14.23
N GLU A 21 -4.89 2.75 13.37
CA GLU A 21 -4.69 2.74 11.93
C GLU A 21 -3.72 3.85 11.53
N THR A 22 -2.93 3.60 10.49
CA THR A 22 -1.94 4.58 10.03
C THR A 22 -2.54 5.41 8.89
N PRO A 23 -2.69 6.75 9.04
CA PRO A 23 -3.25 7.58 7.99
C PRO A 23 -2.33 7.61 6.76
N MET A 24 -2.94 7.74 5.58
CA MET A 24 -2.23 7.88 4.31
C MET A 24 -2.48 9.28 3.70
N VAL A 25 -1.62 9.69 2.78
CA VAL A 25 -1.73 10.98 2.08
C VAL A 25 -2.16 10.77 0.64
N TRP A 26 -3.18 11.50 0.18
CA TRP A 26 -3.59 11.48 -1.22
C TRP A 26 -2.58 12.21 -2.10
N THR A 27 -2.19 11.61 -3.22
CA THR A 27 -1.12 12.12 -4.09
C THR A 27 -1.42 11.98 -5.59
N THR A 28 -0.63 12.70 -6.39
CA THR A 28 -0.57 12.59 -7.86
C THR A 28 0.86 12.77 -8.36
N ASN A 29 1.10 12.39 -9.62
CA ASN A 29 2.36 12.58 -10.34
C ASN A 29 2.42 13.89 -11.16
N ASP A 30 1.36 14.71 -11.15
CA ASP A 30 1.35 16.03 -11.82
C ASP A 30 2.03 17.09 -10.95
N PRO A 31 3.19 17.67 -11.36
CA PRO A 31 3.91 18.67 -10.58
C PRO A 31 3.16 20.00 -10.39
N ASN A 32 2.07 20.23 -11.13
CA ASN A 32 1.25 21.44 -11.00
C ASN A 32 0.08 21.27 -10.03
N ASP A 33 -0.19 20.05 -9.55
CA ASP A 33 -1.27 19.78 -8.60
C ASP A 33 -0.78 19.95 -7.15
N ALA A 34 -1.65 20.46 -6.27
CA ALA A 34 -1.33 20.66 -4.85
C ALA A 34 -1.08 19.35 -4.08
N SER A 35 -1.51 18.20 -4.62
CA SER A 35 -1.25 16.86 -4.12
C SER A 35 -0.07 16.18 -4.81
N TYR A 36 0.76 16.91 -5.57
CA TYR A 36 1.98 16.36 -6.14
C TYR A 36 2.89 15.72 -5.07
N HIS A 37 3.40 14.54 -5.34
CA HIS A 37 4.45 13.93 -4.53
C HIS A 37 5.56 13.34 -5.40
N PRO A 38 6.85 13.65 -5.17
CA PRO A 38 7.95 13.25 -6.05
C PRO A 38 8.16 11.73 -6.14
N LEU A 39 7.71 10.98 -5.14
CA LEU A 39 7.76 9.52 -5.17
C LEU A 39 6.56 8.89 -5.93
N ASN A 40 5.50 9.66 -6.23
CA ASN A 40 4.38 9.15 -7.03
C ASN A 40 4.72 9.34 -8.51
N ILE A 41 5.17 8.26 -9.14
CA ILE A 41 5.36 8.21 -10.59
C ILE A 41 4.28 7.35 -11.28
N TYR A 42 3.32 6.85 -10.50
CA TYR A 42 2.35 5.83 -10.92
C TYR A 42 1.08 6.44 -11.51
N GLY A 43 0.77 7.69 -11.18
CA GLY A 43 -0.36 8.41 -11.75
C GLY A 43 -1.11 9.26 -10.74
N PRO A 44 -2.29 9.77 -11.09
CA PRO A 44 -3.20 10.39 -10.14
C PRO A 44 -3.85 9.35 -9.21
N ASN A 45 -4.44 9.82 -8.11
CA ASN A 45 -5.33 9.05 -7.23
C ASN A 45 -4.68 7.97 -6.35
N TYR A 46 -3.39 8.12 -6.02
CA TYR A 46 -2.71 7.20 -5.10
C TYR A 46 -2.67 7.72 -3.68
N TRP A 47 -3.00 6.87 -2.71
CA TRP A 47 -2.66 7.07 -1.31
C TRP A 47 -1.24 6.62 -1.04
N LEU A 48 -0.46 7.45 -0.36
CA LEU A 48 0.93 7.23 0.01
C LEU A 48 1.03 7.00 1.51
N LEU A 49 1.72 5.93 1.89
CA LEU A 49 2.23 5.67 3.23
C LEU A 49 3.75 5.47 3.18
N ASP A 50 4.50 6.38 3.80
CA ASP A 50 5.95 6.24 3.98
C ASP A 50 6.23 5.92 5.44
N VAL A 51 6.77 4.74 5.70
CA VAL A 51 6.92 4.22 7.07
C VAL A 51 8.35 3.74 7.33
N LEU A 52 8.81 4.01 8.55
CA LEU A 52 10.07 3.48 9.05
C LEU A 52 9.82 2.13 9.72
N VAL A 53 10.30 1.08 9.07
CA VAL A 53 10.23 -0.29 9.56
C VAL A 53 11.64 -0.84 9.69
N ARG A 54 11.90 -1.55 10.79
CA ARG A 54 13.14 -2.33 10.98
C ARG A 54 13.01 -3.62 10.20
N CYS A 55 13.63 -3.71 9.03
CA CYS A 55 13.44 -4.83 8.12
C CYS A 55 13.86 -6.16 8.75
N GLU A 56 14.83 -6.12 9.67
CA GLU A 56 15.38 -7.29 10.36
C GLU A 56 14.32 -7.98 11.23
N THR A 57 13.32 -7.23 11.72
CA THR A 57 12.26 -7.77 12.57
C THR A 57 11.12 -8.40 11.77
N LEU A 58 11.13 -8.30 10.43
CA LEU A 58 10.11 -8.91 9.57
C LEU A 58 10.41 -10.38 9.24
N ALA A 59 11.56 -10.92 9.67
CA ALA A 59 11.97 -12.29 9.38
C ALA A 59 10.94 -13.34 9.85
N GLU A 60 10.18 -13.04 10.90
CA GLU A 60 9.11 -13.91 11.42
C GLU A 60 7.89 -14.01 10.48
N GLU A 61 7.72 -13.04 9.57
CA GLU A 61 6.64 -12.97 8.57
C GLU A 61 7.18 -13.21 7.15
N ASN A 62 8.20 -14.07 7.01
CA ASN A 62 8.95 -14.31 5.76
C ASN A 62 9.54 -13.04 5.13
N GLY A 63 9.83 -12.02 5.94
CA GLY A 63 10.42 -10.75 5.50
C GLY A 63 9.42 -9.72 4.97
N TYR A 64 8.11 -9.99 5.08
CA TYR A 64 7.06 -9.09 4.61
C TYR A 64 6.41 -8.30 5.74
N LEU A 65 5.98 -7.08 5.43
CA LEU A 65 5.01 -6.36 6.26
C LEU A 65 3.61 -6.63 5.67
N ILE A 66 2.68 -7.10 6.49
CA ILE A 66 1.32 -7.39 6.08
C ILE A 66 0.42 -6.21 6.44
N LEU A 67 -0.33 -5.71 5.46
CA LEU A 67 -1.19 -4.54 5.60
C LEU A 67 -2.58 -4.81 5.07
N LYS A 68 -3.54 -4.03 5.59
CA LYS A 68 -4.92 -4.03 5.10
C LYS A 68 -5.45 -2.61 4.99
N GLY A 69 -5.99 -2.26 3.84
CA GLY A 69 -6.64 -1.00 3.55
C GLY A 69 -7.98 -0.85 4.28
N LYS A 70 -8.22 0.37 4.79
CA LYS A 70 -9.52 0.78 5.30
C LYS A 70 -9.87 2.17 4.77
N VAL A 71 -11.09 2.34 4.30
CA VAL A 71 -11.65 3.63 3.93
C VAL A 71 -12.67 4.04 5.00
N GLN A 72 -12.56 5.28 5.49
CA GLN A 72 -13.50 5.82 6.46
C GLN A 72 -14.05 7.16 5.98
N LYS A 73 -15.37 7.27 5.85
CA LYS A 73 -16.09 8.49 5.47
C LYS A 73 -17.16 8.81 6.51
N GLY A 74 -16.87 9.77 7.39
CA GLY A 74 -17.72 10.09 8.53
C GLY A 74 -17.86 8.89 9.47
N THR A 75 -19.10 8.42 9.67
CA THR A 75 -19.40 7.22 10.48
C THR A 75 -19.32 5.92 9.69
N VAL A 76 -19.16 5.97 8.36
CA VAL A 76 -19.06 4.80 7.49
C VAL A 76 -17.61 4.35 7.40
N SER A 77 -17.37 3.07 7.63
CA SER A 77 -16.04 2.45 7.56
C SER A 77 -16.13 1.17 6.73
N GLN A 78 -15.19 0.98 5.80
CA GLN A 78 -15.08 -0.21 4.96
C GLN A 78 -13.64 -0.71 4.99
N LEU A 79 -13.46 -1.96 5.41
CA LEU A 79 -12.21 -2.70 5.21
C LEU A 79 -12.22 -3.26 3.78
N GLU A 80 -11.06 -3.31 3.15
CA GLU A 80 -10.93 -4.03 1.88
C GLU A 80 -11.26 -5.51 2.05
N SER A 81 -11.82 -6.13 1.01
CA SER A 81 -12.22 -7.54 1.02
C SER A 81 -12.51 -8.03 -0.38
N GLY A 82 -12.50 -9.35 -0.57
CA GLY A 82 -12.90 -10.01 -1.80
C GLY A 82 -11.77 -10.23 -2.79
N PHE A 83 -10.51 -10.28 -2.34
CA PHE A 83 -9.36 -10.49 -3.22
C PHE A 83 -8.35 -11.48 -2.65
N GLU A 84 -7.61 -12.11 -3.56
CA GLU A 84 -6.46 -12.95 -3.27
C GLU A 84 -5.30 -12.47 -4.15
N HIS A 85 -4.09 -12.47 -3.60
CA HIS A 85 -2.90 -12.14 -4.38
C HIS A 85 -2.58 -13.22 -5.41
N GLU A 86 -2.27 -12.79 -6.63
CA GLU A 86 -1.60 -13.65 -7.61
C GLU A 86 -0.17 -13.94 -7.11
N SER A 87 0.45 -15.03 -7.57
CA SER A 87 1.77 -15.50 -7.06
C SER A 87 2.95 -14.57 -7.34
N GLN A 88 2.74 -13.45 -8.05
CA GLN A 88 3.80 -12.55 -8.47
C GLN A 88 3.29 -11.10 -8.62
N CYS A 89 4.07 -10.14 -8.12
CA CYS A 89 3.87 -8.73 -8.44
C CYS A 89 4.65 -8.34 -9.70
N SER A 90 4.11 -7.38 -10.43
CA SER A 90 4.85 -6.69 -11.50
C SER A 90 5.93 -5.76 -10.94
N GLY A 91 6.64 -5.04 -11.82
CA GLY A 91 7.63 -4.02 -11.45
C GLY A 91 9.08 -4.47 -11.55
N SER A 92 9.99 -3.52 -11.32
CA SER A 92 11.43 -3.65 -11.51
C SER A 92 12.12 -4.57 -10.51
N TYR A 93 11.51 -4.84 -9.34
CA TYR A 93 12.02 -5.82 -8.40
C TYR A 93 11.63 -7.25 -8.81
N GLY A 94 10.54 -7.41 -9.58
CA GLY A 94 10.11 -8.71 -10.11
C GLY A 94 9.85 -9.75 -9.02
N ALA A 95 9.28 -9.33 -7.88
CA ALA A 95 9.05 -10.22 -6.75
C ALA A 95 8.11 -11.36 -7.12
N THR A 96 8.68 -12.54 -7.36
CA THR A 96 8.00 -13.83 -7.17
C THR A 96 8.08 -14.17 -5.69
N TYR A 97 6.95 -14.28 -5.02
CA TYR A 97 6.87 -14.67 -3.63
C TYR A 97 6.20 -16.03 -3.52
N SER A 98 6.87 -16.96 -2.84
CA SER A 98 6.20 -18.16 -2.32
C SER A 98 5.47 -17.75 -1.05
N LEU A 99 4.29 -17.12 -1.18
CA LEU A 99 3.45 -16.93 -0.01
C LEU A 99 3.09 -18.31 0.53
N PRO A 100 3.31 -18.58 1.83
CA PRO A 100 3.11 -19.91 2.40
C PRO A 100 1.64 -20.36 2.37
N PHE A 101 0.69 -19.43 2.17
CA PHE A 101 -0.75 -19.65 2.08
C PHE A 101 -1.40 -18.58 1.19
N PRO A 102 -2.59 -18.83 0.60
CA PRO A 102 -3.33 -17.79 -0.10
C PRO A 102 -3.58 -16.60 0.86
N MET A 103 -3.10 -15.42 0.48
CA MET A 103 -3.37 -14.20 1.23
C MET A 103 -4.68 -13.60 0.75
N THR A 104 -5.75 -13.99 1.43
CA THR A 104 -7.08 -13.41 1.22
C THR A 104 -7.21 -12.10 2.01
N ASP A 105 -7.67 -11.05 1.35
CA ASP A 105 -7.99 -9.74 1.91
C ASP A 105 -6.85 -9.02 2.65
N ARG A 106 -5.59 -9.26 2.25
CA ARG A 106 -4.39 -8.63 2.83
C ARG A 106 -3.34 -8.39 1.77
N HIS A 107 -2.64 -7.26 1.86
CA HIS A 107 -1.45 -6.98 1.07
C HIS A 107 -0.18 -7.35 1.84
N PHE A 108 0.85 -7.79 1.13
CA PHE A 108 2.21 -7.86 1.65
C PHE A 108 3.04 -6.76 1.00
N VAL A 109 3.98 -6.21 1.75
CA VAL A 109 4.92 -5.21 1.24
C VAL A 109 6.34 -5.60 1.62
N VAL A 110 7.28 -5.32 0.71
CA VAL A 110 8.69 -5.62 0.85
C VAL A 110 9.41 -4.42 1.43
N CYS A 111 10.17 -4.67 2.50
CA CYS A 111 10.94 -3.63 3.16
C CYS A 111 12.03 -3.05 2.24
N GLY A 112 12.17 -1.72 2.21
CA GLY A 112 13.19 -1.07 1.38
C GLY A 112 12.88 -1.07 -0.12
N LYS A 113 11.62 -1.30 -0.48
CA LYS A 113 11.09 -1.17 -1.84
C LYS A 113 9.95 -0.16 -1.88
N ILE A 114 9.59 0.22 -3.10
CA ILE A 114 8.34 0.90 -3.40
C ILE A 114 7.30 -0.18 -3.71
N ASN A 115 6.22 -0.21 -2.94
CA ASN A 115 5.17 -1.23 -3.06
C ASN A 115 3.89 -0.54 -3.49
N VAL A 116 3.32 -0.93 -4.63
CA VAL A 116 2.06 -0.40 -5.14
C VAL A 116 1.02 -1.49 -5.10
N MET A 117 -0.09 -1.20 -4.42
CA MET A 117 -1.18 -2.11 -4.15
C MET A 117 -2.48 -1.48 -4.65
N GLU A 118 -3.32 -2.26 -5.32
CA GLU A 118 -4.64 -1.80 -5.72
C GLU A 118 -5.67 -2.15 -4.64
N PHE A 119 -6.41 -1.16 -4.12
CA PHE A 119 -7.38 -1.38 -3.05
C PHE A 119 -8.45 -2.40 -3.44
N GLY A 120 -8.62 -3.45 -2.63
CA GLY A 120 -9.62 -4.48 -2.89
C GLY A 120 -9.27 -5.42 -4.06
N SER A 121 -8.00 -5.47 -4.48
CA SER A 121 -7.51 -6.30 -5.58
C SER A 121 -6.20 -6.99 -5.20
N GLY A 122 -5.94 -8.15 -5.82
CA GLY A 122 -4.67 -8.87 -5.71
C GLY A 122 -3.56 -8.31 -6.60
N ILE A 123 -3.83 -7.25 -7.35
CA ILE A 123 -2.87 -6.63 -8.28
C ILE A 123 -1.86 -5.81 -7.47
N CYS A 124 -0.58 -6.02 -7.80
CA CYS A 124 0.52 -5.31 -7.18
C CYS A 124 1.71 -5.07 -8.12
N GLN A 125 2.47 -4.04 -7.81
CA GLN A 125 3.74 -3.69 -8.45
C GLN A 125 4.78 -3.37 -7.37
N ILE A 126 5.97 -3.95 -7.47
CA ILE A 126 7.06 -3.70 -6.52
C ILE A 126 8.30 -3.24 -7.28
N ASP A 127 8.79 -2.07 -6.91
CA ASP A 127 9.92 -1.40 -7.54
C ASP A 127 11.08 -1.16 -6.57
N ASN A 128 12.27 -1.05 -7.16
CA ASN A 128 13.42 -0.47 -6.47
C ASN A 128 13.23 1.06 -6.34
N PHE A 129 13.85 1.65 -5.32
CA PHE A 129 14.00 3.11 -5.20
C PHE A 129 14.96 3.68 -6.25
#